data_AF-A0A2A5QRA4-F1
#
_entry.id   AF-A0A2A5QRA4-F1
#
_cell.length_a   1.000
_cell.length_b   1.000
_cell.length_c   1.000
_cell.angle_alpha   90.00
_cell.angle_beta   90.00
_cell.angle_gamma   90.00
#
_symmetry.space_group_name_H-M   'P 1'
#
loop_
_entity.id
_entity.type
_entity.pdbx_description
1 polymer ?
#
loop_
_entity_poly.entity_id
_entity_poly.type
_entity_poly.pdbx_seq_one_letter_code
_entity_poly.pdbx_strand_id
1 'polypeptide(L)'
;MPRRSYRGNEVVKEKVSERVDEFDSRVLEDWMHTVDDGDELVYYFAEAIGNAWYANDEADGRYGWDDEIAEAVGGAAEELGDAFDAHLDVLVAETCATVALRNGKWVEHHDDEDIEAAVHEAREWLQEHSEAAERAGVWEEVTA
;
A
#
# COMPACT_ATOMS: atom_id res chain seq x y z
N MET A 1 9.82 -12.65 9.77
CA MET A 1 10.27 -11.25 9.80
C MET A 1 10.34 -10.73 11.22
N PRO A 2 11.21 -9.75 11.50
CA PRO A 2 11.14 -8.98 12.74
C PRO A 2 9.76 -8.32 12.87
N ARG A 3 9.28 -8.15 14.11
CA ARG A 3 8.02 -7.46 14.38
C ARG A 3 8.22 -5.96 14.18
N ARG A 4 7.35 -5.33 13.38
CA ARG A 4 7.25 -3.88 13.26
C ARG A 4 7.03 -3.25 14.63
N SER A 5 7.60 -2.07 14.84
CA SER A 5 7.33 -1.21 15.98
C SER A 5 5.87 -0.77 16.00
N TYR A 6 5.41 -0.20 17.12
CA TYR A 6 4.05 0.36 17.20
C TYR A 6 3.82 1.41 16.09
N ARG A 7 4.80 2.30 15.89
CA ARG A 7 4.72 3.36 14.87
C ARG A 7 4.73 2.82 13.45
N GLY A 8 5.60 1.85 13.18
CA GLY A 8 5.60 1.17 11.88
C GLY A 8 4.26 0.47 11.59
N ASN A 9 3.62 -0.13 12.60
CA ASN A 9 2.28 -0.70 12.40
C ASN A 9 1.22 0.38 12.11
N GLU A 10 1.26 1.52 12.79
CA GLU A 10 0.31 2.62 12.52
C GLU A 10 0.48 3.15 11.09
N VAL A 11 1.72 3.36 10.63
CA VAL A 11 2.01 3.80 9.25
C VAL A 11 1.41 2.84 8.22
N VAL A 12 1.66 1.54 8.35
CA VAL A 12 1.14 0.59 7.36
C VAL A 12 -0.37 0.45 7.47
N LYS A 13 -0.93 0.44 8.68
CA LYS A 13 -2.37 0.35 8.87
C LYS A 13 -3.07 1.52 8.18
N GLU A 14 -2.58 2.75 8.38
CA GLU A 14 -3.12 3.94 7.72
C GLU A 14 -3.06 3.79 6.19
N LYS A 15 -1.87 3.53 5.64
CA LYS A 15 -1.67 3.47 4.20
C LYS A 15 -2.40 2.30 3.52
N VAL A 16 -2.43 1.13 4.14
CA VAL A 16 -3.17 -0.03 3.61
C VAL A 16 -4.68 0.22 3.67
N SER A 17 -5.19 0.79 4.77
CA SER A 17 -6.62 1.12 4.87
C SER A 17 -7.05 2.09 3.78
N GLU A 18 -6.25 3.11 3.47
CA GLU A 18 -6.53 4.03 2.36
C GLU A 18 -6.74 3.31 1.02
N ARG A 19 -5.93 2.28 0.72
CA ARG A 19 -6.06 1.50 -0.51
C ARG A 19 -7.23 0.52 -0.46
N VAL A 20 -7.51 -0.08 0.70
CA VAL A 20 -8.69 -0.95 0.85
C VAL A 20 -9.96 -0.16 0.56
N ASP A 21 -10.04 1.08 1.05
CA ASP A 21 -11.20 1.97 0.86
C ASP A 21 -11.40 2.42 -0.60
N GLU A 22 -10.46 2.15 -1.51
CA GLU A 22 -10.62 2.40 -2.96
C GLU A 22 -11.48 1.34 -3.67
N PHE A 23 -11.70 0.18 -3.04
CA PHE A 23 -12.37 -0.95 -3.68
C PHE A 23 -13.79 -1.17 -3.13
N ASP A 24 -14.74 -1.32 -4.03
CA ASP A 24 -16.15 -1.61 -3.74
C ASP A 24 -16.42 -3.12 -3.62
N SER A 25 -15.63 -3.97 -4.30
CA SER A 25 -15.76 -5.42 -4.18
C SER A 25 -15.18 -5.93 -2.88
N ARG A 26 -16.06 -6.46 -2.03
CA ARG A 26 -15.67 -7.15 -0.80
C ARG A 26 -14.64 -8.26 -1.01
N VAL A 27 -14.70 -8.95 -2.16
CA VAL A 27 -13.69 -9.97 -2.48
C VAL A 27 -12.32 -9.30 -2.58
N LEU A 28 -12.22 -8.19 -3.32
CA LEU A 28 -10.96 -7.49 -3.51
C LEU A 28 -10.47 -6.84 -2.22
N GLU A 29 -11.36 -6.24 -1.43
CA GLU A 29 -11.06 -5.72 -0.08
C GLU A 29 -10.35 -6.78 0.79
N ASP A 30 -10.87 -8.02 0.81
CA ASP A 30 -10.29 -9.13 1.58
C ASP A 30 -8.86 -9.47 1.12
N TRP A 31 -8.58 -9.38 -0.18
CA TRP A 31 -7.22 -9.55 -0.72
C TRP A 31 -6.30 -8.40 -0.30
N MET A 32 -6.78 -7.16 -0.37
CA MET A 32 -5.99 -5.97 -0.08
C MET A 32 -5.58 -5.85 1.39
N HIS A 33 -6.36 -6.42 2.31
CA HIS A 33 -5.96 -6.52 3.72
C HIS A 33 -4.68 -7.34 3.96
N THR A 34 -4.20 -8.08 2.97
CA THR A 34 -2.96 -8.87 3.03
C THR A 34 -1.90 -8.37 2.06
N VAL A 35 -2.08 -7.18 1.47
CA VAL A 35 -1.17 -6.66 0.43
C VAL A 35 0.26 -6.42 0.94
N ASP A 36 0.42 -6.13 2.23
CA ASP A 36 1.73 -5.94 2.86
C ASP A 36 2.33 -7.23 3.46
N ASP A 37 1.63 -8.36 3.41
CA ASP A 37 2.03 -9.58 4.11
C ASP A 37 3.32 -10.17 3.52
N GLY A 38 4.40 -10.07 4.31
CA GLY A 38 5.66 -10.69 3.96
C GLY A 38 6.55 -9.87 3.04
N ASP A 39 6.22 -8.59 2.80
CA ASP A 39 7.10 -7.69 2.06
C ASP A 39 8.14 -7.02 3.00
N GLU A 40 9.42 -7.25 2.73
CA GLU A 40 10.51 -6.69 3.55
C GLU A 40 10.66 -5.18 3.35
N LEU A 41 10.35 -4.66 2.17
CA LEU A 41 10.50 -3.25 1.86
C LEU A 41 9.42 -2.41 2.56
N VAL A 42 8.18 -2.92 2.65
CA VAL A 42 7.11 -2.36 3.48
C VAL A 42 7.56 -2.27 4.94
N TYR A 43 8.19 -3.32 5.48
CA TYR A 43 8.73 -3.28 6.84
C TYR A 43 9.72 -2.12 7.02
N TYR A 44 10.70 -1.97 6.13
CA TYR A 44 11.73 -0.94 6.28
C TYR A 44 11.21 0.48 6.06
N PHE A 45 10.31 0.69 5.10
CA PHE A 45 9.65 1.98 4.91
C PHE A 45 8.85 2.38 6.15
N ALA A 46 8.02 1.48 6.66
CA ALA A 46 7.20 1.74 7.83
C ALA A 46 8.03 2.12 9.07
N GLU A 47 9.14 1.42 9.30
CA GLU A 47 10.06 1.75 10.39
C GLU A 47 10.76 3.09 10.17
N ALA A 48 11.18 3.40 8.94
CA ALA A 48 11.84 4.66 8.63
C ALA A 48 10.88 5.86 8.80
N ILE A 49 9.68 5.79 8.23
CA ILE A 49 8.64 6.82 8.31
C ILE A 49 8.22 7.04 9.77
N GLY A 50 7.92 5.95 10.50
CA GLY A 50 7.49 6.05 11.90
C GLY A 50 8.56 6.66 12.82
N ASN A 51 9.85 6.43 12.54
CA ASN A 51 10.94 7.06 13.27
C ASN A 51 11.18 8.52 12.85
N ALA A 52 11.01 8.84 11.57
CA ALA A 52 11.14 10.20 11.06
C ALA A 52 10.06 11.10 11.67
N TRP A 53 8.78 10.71 11.63
CA TRP A 53 7.70 11.47 12.27
C TRP A 53 7.93 11.66 13.77
N TYR A 54 8.41 10.62 14.47
CA TYR A 54 8.73 10.77 15.89
C TYR A 54 9.89 11.75 16.14
N ALA A 55 10.90 11.76 15.28
CA ALA A 55 11.99 12.72 15.38
C ALA A 55 11.54 14.15 15.04
N ASN A 56 10.59 14.32 14.11
CA ASN A 56 9.94 15.61 13.82
C ASN A 56 9.17 16.13 15.05
N ASP A 57 8.33 15.29 15.67
CA ASP A 57 7.60 15.64 16.91
C ASP A 57 8.55 16.07 18.05
N GLU A 58 9.65 15.34 18.24
CA GLU A 58 10.66 15.66 19.26
C GLU A 58 11.44 16.95 18.94
N ALA A 59 11.67 17.25 17.66
CA ALA A 59 12.33 18.47 17.22
C ALA A 59 11.41 19.68 17.39
N ASP A 60 10.16 19.60 16.93
CA ASP A 60 9.14 20.65 17.13
C ASP A 60 8.96 20.94 18.63
N GLY A 61 8.78 19.89 19.45
CA GLY A 61 8.62 20.07 20.90
C GLY A 61 9.80 20.74 21.61
N ARG A 62 11.03 20.65 21.06
CA ARG A 62 12.25 21.22 21.67
C ARG A 62 12.64 22.57 21.10
N TYR A 63 12.52 22.75 19.79
CA TYR A 63 13.06 23.88 19.05
C TYR A 63 11.97 24.74 18.40
N GLY A 64 10.76 24.21 18.27
CA GLY A 64 9.62 24.82 17.60
C GLY A 64 9.48 24.38 16.15
N TRP A 65 8.26 24.53 15.61
CA TRP A 65 7.87 24.02 14.30
C TRP A 65 8.59 24.67 13.10
N ASP A 66 9.11 25.89 13.26
CA ASP A 66 9.85 26.68 12.24
C ASP A 66 11.38 26.47 12.37
N ASP A 67 11.81 25.44 13.11
CA ASP A 67 13.22 25.08 13.24
C ASP A 67 13.69 24.19 12.08
N GLU A 68 14.91 24.44 11.60
CA GLU A 68 15.51 23.73 10.46
C GLU A 68 15.56 22.21 10.65
N ILE A 69 15.70 21.72 11.88
CA ILE A 69 15.74 20.28 12.18
C ILE A 69 14.34 19.68 12.07
N ALA A 70 13.33 20.37 12.60
CA ALA A 70 11.94 19.91 12.51
C ALA A 70 11.52 19.82 11.04
N GLU A 71 11.75 20.88 10.26
CA GLU A 71 11.46 20.91 8.82
C GLU A 71 12.18 19.80 8.06
N ALA A 72 13.49 19.63 8.26
CA ALA A 72 14.28 18.64 7.54
C ALA A 72 13.82 17.20 7.81
N VAL A 73 13.47 16.89 9.06
CA VAL A 73 13.01 15.54 9.43
C VAL A 73 11.57 15.31 8.96
N GLY A 74 10.71 16.33 9.02
CA GLY A 74 9.34 16.25 8.49
C GLY A 74 9.33 16.03 6.98
N GLY A 75 10.12 16.80 6.23
CA GLY A 75 10.27 16.60 4.78
C GLY A 75 10.82 15.23 4.41
N ALA A 76 11.77 14.69 5.19
CA ALA A 76 12.25 13.33 4.98
C ALA A 76 11.15 12.27 5.25
N ALA A 77 10.26 12.50 6.22
CA ALA A 77 9.13 11.61 6.49
C ALA A 77 8.12 11.63 5.33
N GLU A 78 7.85 12.80 4.76
CA GLU A 78 6.99 12.98 3.58
C GLU A 78 7.56 12.27 2.35
N GLU A 79 8.84 12.50 2.00
CA GLU A 79 9.48 11.86 0.85
C GLU A 79 9.51 10.32 0.98
N LEU A 80 9.73 9.81 2.20
CA LEU A 80 9.65 8.37 2.47
C LEU A 80 8.21 7.86 2.35
N GLY A 81 7.22 8.66 2.76
CA GLY A 81 5.80 8.36 2.60
C GLY A 81 5.40 8.22 1.14
N ASP A 82 5.80 9.16 0.29
CA ASP A 82 5.52 9.13 -1.16
C ASP A 82 6.16 7.89 -1.83
N ALA A 83 7.40 7.57 -1.46
CA ALA A 83 8.08 6.38 -1.97
C ALA A 83 7.42 5.07 -1.48
N PHE A 84 6.89 5.08 -0.25
CA PHE A 84 6.18 3.95 0.31
C PHE A 84 4.82 3.74 -0.37
N ASP A 85 4.07 4.81 -0.60
CA ASP A 85 2.81 4.79 -1.36
C ASP A 85 3.03 4.22 -2.77
N ALA A 86 4.06 4.71 -3.47
CA ALA A 86 4.41 4.20 -4.79
C ALA A 86 4.78 2.71 -4.82
N HIS A 87 5.32 2.16 -3.71
CA HIS A 87 5.60 0.72 -3.56
C HIS A 87 4.33 -0.06 -3.22
N LEU A 88 3.45 0.46 -2.37
CA LEU A 88 2.16 -0.16 -2.08
C LEU A 88 1.31 -0.27 -3.35
N ASP A 89 1.29 0.76 -4.20
CA ASP A 89 0.55 0.71 -5.46
C ASP A 89 1.07 -0.41 -6.40
N VAL A 90 2.36 -0.73 -6.34
CA VAL A 90 2.94 -1.89 -7.06
C VAL A 90 2.41 -3.21 -6.51
N LEU A 91 2.36 -3.37 -5.18
CA LEU A 91 1.82 -4.58 -4.54
C LEU A 91 0.31 -4.74 -4.78
N VAL A 92 -0.43 -3.62 -4.80
CA VAL A 92 -1.84 -3.60 -5.19
C VAL A 92 -1.99 -4.05 -6.64
N ALA A 93 -1.15 -3.54 -7.56
CA ALA A 93 -1.17 -3.96 -8.96
C ALA A 93 -0.93 -5.47 -9.12
N GLU A 94 0.06 -6.03 -8.41
CA GLU A 94 0.32 -7.49 -8.41
C GLU A 94 -0.88 -8.30 -7.90
N THR A 95 -1.55 -7.79 -6.86
CA THR A 95 -2.73 -8.41 -6.27
C THR A 95 -3.93 -8.34 -7.22
N CYS A 96 -4.19 -7.17 -7.80
CA CYS A 96 -5.23 -6.97 -8.83
C CYS A 96 -4.99 -7.87 -10.04
N ALA A 97 -3.75 -8.03 -10.50
CA ALA A 97 -3.42 -8.94 -11.61
C ALA A 97 -3.72 -10.41 -11.25
N THR A 98 -3.38 -10.81 -10.02
CA THR A 98 -3.70 -12.14 -9.49
C THR A 98 -5.19 -12.42 -9.54
N VAL A 99 -6.01 -11.47 -9.05
CA VAL A 99 -7.48 -11.56 -9.10
C VAL A 99 -7.99 -11.56 -10.54
N ALA A 100 -7.55 -10.61 -11.37
CA ALA A 100 -8.00 -10.43 -12.76
C ALA A 100 -7.75 -11.66 -13.66
N LEU A 101 -6.68 -12.40 -13.39
CA LEU A 101 -6.31 -13.65 -14.06
C LEU A 101 -6.91 -14.91 -13.40
N ARG A 102 -7.66 -14.73 -12.31
CA ARG A 102 -8.18 -15.82 -11.47
C ARG A 102 -7.10 -16.73 -10.89
N ASN A 103 -5.89 -16.21 -10.77
CA ASN A 103 -4.80 -16.91 -10.12
C ASN A 103 -4.96 -16.83 -8.59
N GLY A 104 -4.51 -17.85 -7.87
CA GLY A 104 -4.56 -17.86 -6.40
C GLY A 104 -5.66 -18.74 -5.80
N LYS A 105 -5.85 -18.63 -4.48
CA LYS A 105 -6.82 -19.44 -3.72
C LYS A 105 -8.10 -18.64 -3.51
N TRP A 106 -9.10 -18.93 -4.31
CA TRP A 106 -10.45 -18.41 -4.14
C TRP A 106 -11.11 -19.07 -2.92
N VAL A 107 -11.64 -18.26 -2.01
CA VAL A 107 -12.40 -18.77 -0.86
C VAL A 107 -13.71 -19.35 -1.40
N GLU A 108 -14.05 -20.60 -1.03
CA GLU A 108 -15.23 -21.34 -1.51
C GLU A 108 -16.59 -20.69 -1.14
N HIS A 109 -16.58 -19.52 -0.49
CA HIS A 109 -17.77 -18.84 0.02
C HIS A 109 -18.27 -17.68 -0.84
N HIS A 110 -17.52 -17.26 -1.86
CA HIS A 110 -18.00 -16.26 -2.83
C HIS A 110 -18.74 -16.93 -3.98
N ASP A 111 -19.84 -16.33 -4.39
CA ASP A 111 -20.53 -16.78 -5.60
C ASP A 111 -19.82 -16.24 -6.87
N ASP A 112 -20.21 -16.77 -8.03
CA ASP A 112 -19.59 -16.38 -9.30
C ASP A 112 -19.83 -14.90 -9.62
N GLU A 113 -20.90 -14.27 -9.12
CA GLU A 113 -21.22 -12.87 -9.37
C GLU A 113 -20.26 -11.94 -8.62
N ASP A 114 -20.00 -12.21 -7.35
CA ASP A 114 -19.01 -11.50 -6.54
C ASP A 114 -17.59 -11.59 -7.14
N ILE A 115 -17.24 -12.77 -7.66
CA ILE A 115 -15.93 -13.01 -8.30
C ILE A 115 -15.80 -12.22 -9.60
N GLU A 116 -16.83 -12.19 -10.44
CA GLU A 116 -16.79 -11.42 -11.70
C GLU A 116 -16.70 -9.91 -11.43
N ALA A 117 -17.43 -9.41 -10.41
CA ALA A 117 -17.32 -8.01 -9.99
C ALA A 117 -15.89 -7.66 -9.57
N ALA A 118 -15.26 -8.51 -8.75
CA ALA A 118 -13.87 -8.32 -8.32
C ALA A 118 -12.87 -8.34 -9.50
N VAL A 119 -13.05 -9.28 -10.44
CA VAL A 119 -12.22 -9.37 -11.65
C VAL A 119 -12.36 -8.13 -12.52
N HIS A 120 -13.58 -7.61 -12.65
CA HIS A 120 -13.83 -6.42 -13.44
C HIS A 120 -13.18 -5.19 -12.81
N GLU A 121 -13.42 -4.96 -11.53
CA GLU A 121 -12.84 -3.84 -10.77
C GLU A 121 -11.31 -3.90 -10.74
N ALA A 122 -10.72 -5.08 -10.53
CA ALA A 122 -9.26 -5.25 -10.56
C ALA A 122 -8.67 -4.83 -11.92
N ARG A 123 -9.36 -5.09 -13.03
CA ARG A 123 -8.93 -4.66 -14.37
C ARG A 123 -9.10 -3.16 -14.58
N GLU A 124 -10.19 -2.58 -14.08
CA GLU A 124 -10.40 -1.12 -14.14
C GLU A 124 -9.32 -0.40 -13.36
N TRP A 125 -9.05 -0.81 -12.12
CA TRP A 125 -7.99 -0.23 -11.29
C TRP A 125 -6.63 -0.30 -11.99
N LEU A 126 -6.28 -1.45 -12.57
CA LEU A 126 -5.02 -1.61 -13.31
C LEU A 126 -4.93 -0.67 -14.52
N GLN A 127 -6.04 -0.44 -15.24
CA GLN A 127 -6.07 0.47 -16.38
C GLN A 127 -5.94 1.94 -15.97
N GLU A 128 -6.53 2.33 -14.84
CA GLU A 128 -6.42 3.67 -14.27
C GLU A 128 -5.03 3.95 -13.68
N HIS A 129 -4.35 2.89 -13.19
CA HIS A 129 -3.03 2.96 -12.55
C HIS A 129 -1.93 2.32 -13.41
N SER A 130 -1.84 2.72 -14.68
CA SER A 130 -0.93 2.11 -15.65
C SER A 130 0.54 2.15 -15.20
N GLU A 131 0.98 3.22 -14.54
CA GLU A 131 2.36 3.31 -14.04
C GLU A 131 2.67 2.26 -12.96
N ALA A 132 1.72 1.98 -12.08
CA ALA A 132 1.87 0.95 -11.04
C ALA A 132 1.89 -0.44 -11.69
N ALA A 133 0.99 -0.69 -12.64
CA ALA A 133 0.95 -1.93 -13.41
C ALA A 133 2.21 -2.17 -14.25
N GLU A 134 2.80 -1.11 -14.84
CA GLU A 134 4.08 -1.19 -15.54
C GLU A 134 5.24 -1.52 -14.60
N ARG A 135 5.32 -0.86 -13.43
CA ARG A 135 6.35 -1.13 -12.42
C ARG A 135 6.24 -2.55 -11.85
N ALA A 136 5.02 -3.05 -11.66
CA ALA A 136 4.74 -4.43 -11.26
C ALA A 136 5.02 -5.46 -12.37
N GLY A 137 5.19 -5.02 -13.62
CA GLY A 137 5.41 -5.91 -14.76
C GLY A 137 4.16 -6.67 -15.22
N VAL A 138 2.96 -6.23 -14.83
CA VAL A 138 1.66 -6.89 -15.13
C VAL A 138 0.86 -6.19 -16.22
N TRP A 139 1.33 -5.05 -16.74
CA TRP A 139 0.61 -4.25 -17.74
C TRP A 139 0.24 -5.01 -19.03
N GLU A 140 1.10 -5.92 -19.49
CA GLU A 140 0.81 -6.73 -20.68
C GLU A 140 -0.38 -7.69 -20.45
N GLU A 141 -0.60 -8.13 -19.22
CA GLU A 141 -1.69 -9.05 -18.85
C GLU A 141 -3.04 -8.34 -18.80
N VAL A 142 -3.03 -7.01 -18.62
CA VAL A 142 -4.20 -6.13 -18.53
C VAL A 142 -4.69 -5.68 -19.91
N THR A 143 -3.78 -5.60 -20.88
CA THR A 143 -4.05 -5.08 -22.24
C THR A 143 -4.27 -6.16 -23.29
N ALA A 144 -4.08 -7.43 -22.95
CA ALA A 144 -4.29 -8.60 -23.82
C ALA A 144 -5.76 -9.05 -23.89
#